data_AF-A0A660L0F0-F1
#
_entry.id   AF-A0A660L0F0-F1
#
_cell.length_a   1.000
_cell.length_b   1.000
_cell.length_c   1.000
_cell.angle_alpha   90.00
_cell.angle_beta   90.00
_cell.angle_gamma   90.00
#
_symmetry.space_group_name_H-M   'P 1'
#
loop_
_entity.id
_entity.type
_entity.pdbx_description
1 polymer ?
#
loop_
_entity_poly.entity_id
_entity_poly.type
_entity_poly.pdbx_seq_one_letter_code
_entity_poly.pdbx_strand_id
1 'polypeptide(L)'
;MLLRAACVRPAVPNAQENRRLRRKDGGFTLLELLAVLVILAVIIAIAVPLIGNIIERSKQEATINTAGQIAEAARLYIISEENGQLANKTVDVATLVNSGYLTQPYDGWGAKIEGTSSVEFGANGDLKQVTLISDKLGNNPGKVLTADQIRQKKWE
;
A
#
# COMPACT_ATOMS: atom_id res chain seq x y z
N MET A 1 -70.97 -34.85 -73.31
CA MET A 1 -70.40 -33.50 -73.10
C MET A 1 -69.90 -33.45 -71.67
N LEU A 2 -68.75 -34.06 -71.40
CA LEU A 2 -67.43 -33.41 -71.27
C LEU A 2 -67.45 -32.23 -70.29
N LEU A 3 -66.89 -32.41 -69.10
CA LEU A 3 -65.56 -31.88 -68.81
C LEU A 3 -64.99 -32.50 -67.51
N ARG A 4 -63.75 -32.99 -67.63
CA ARG A 4 -62.82 -33.20 -66.52
C ARG A 4 -62.34 -31.84 -66.01
N ALA A 5 -62.10 -31.72 -64.71
CA ALA A 5 -61.12 -30.85 -64.04
C ALA A 5 -61.40 -30.94 -62.53
N ALA A 6 -60.50 -30.90 -61.57
CA ALA A 6 -59.05 -30.93 -61.52
C ALA A 6 -58.73 -31.27 -60.05
N CYS A 7 -57.66 -32.04 -59.83
CA CYS A 7 -57.11 -32.34 -58.52
C CYS A 7 -56.71 -31.05 -57.78
N VAL A 8 -57.21 -30.84 -56.56
CA VAL A 8 -56.64 -29.86 -55.63
C VAL A 8 -56.01 -30.66 -54.48
N ARG A 9 -54.68 -30.71 -54.45
CA ARG A 9 -53.93 -31.17 -53.28
C ARG A 9 -54.12 -30.12 -52.18
N PRO A 10 -54.62 -30.47 -50.97
CA PRO A 10 -54.59 -29.50 -49.87
C PRO A 10 -53.14 -29.26 -49.46
N ALA A 11 -52.74 -27.99 -49.48
CA ALA A 11 -51.45 -27.54 -48.97
C ALA A 11 -51.42 -27.72 -47.44
N VAL A 12 -50.30 -28.23 -46.90
CA VAL A 12 -50.08 -28.36 -45.46
C VAL A 12 -49.68 -26.98 -44.92
N PRO A 13 -50.44 -26.35 -43.99
CA PRO A 13 -50.00 -25.12 -43.36
C PRO A 13 -48.93 -25.43 -42.30
N ASN A 14 -47.70 -24.98 -42.54
CA ASN A 14 -46.63 -24.99 -41.54
C ASN A 14 -46.95 -23.94 -40.47
N ALA A 15 -47.65 -24.34 -39.41
CA ALA A 15 -47.86 -23.52 -38.22
C ALA A 15 -46.58 -23.51 -37.36
N GLN A 16 -45.60 -22.72 -37.73
CA GLN A 16 -44.54 -22.27 -36.83
C GLN A 16 -45.04 -20.98 -36.16
N GLU A 17 -45.92 -21.14 -35.17
CA GLU A 17 -46.38 -20.03 -34.33
C GLU A 17 -45.20 -19.54 -33.49
N ASN A 18 -44.57 -18.47 -33.99
CA ASN A 18 -43.46 -17.80 -33.34
C ASN A 18 -44.00 -17.09 -32.08
N ARG A 19 -44.09 -17.81 -30.95
CA ARG A 19 -44.42 -17.25 -29.64
C ARG A 19 -43.35 -16.24 -29.27
N ARG A 20 -43.61 -14.97 -29.59
CA ARG A 20 -42.83 -13.83 -29.10
C ARG A 20 -42.91 -13.84 -27.58
N LEU A 21 -41.86 -14.37 -26.94
CA LEU A 21 -41.58 -14.15 -25.52
C LEU A 21 -41.46 -12.64 -25.33
N ARG A 22 -42.54 -11.98 -24.90
CA ARG A 22 -42.49 -10.58 -24.47
C ARG A 22 -41.60 -10.55 -23.23
N ARG A 23 -40.32 -10.25 -23.43
CA ARG A 23 -39.40 -9.94 -22.33
C ARG A 23 -40.03 -8.79 -21.56
N LYS A 24 -40.44 -9.05 -20.31
CA LYS A 24 -40.77 -8.00 -19.37
C LYS A 24 -39.43 -7.41 -18.93
N ASP A 25 -38.87 -6.56 -19.78
CA ASP A 25 -37.68 -5.79 -19.45
C ASP A 25 -38.12 -4.71 -18.46
N GLY A 26 -38.15 -5.07 -17.17
CA GLY A 26 -38.21 -4.10 -16.09
C GLY A 26 -36.87 -3.37 -16.06
N GLY A 27 -36.78 -2.26 -16.80
CA GLY A 27 -35.58 -1.45 -16.85
C GLY A 27 -35.32 -0.75 -15.52
N PHE A 28 -34.05 -0.72 -15.10
CA PHE A 28 -33.58 0.19 -14.07
C PHE A 28 -33.94 1.62 -14.46
N THR A 29 -34.55 2.35 -13.53
CA THR A 29 -34.84 3.76 -13.77
C THR A 29 -33.58 4.60 -13.54
N LEU A 30 -33.41 5.68 -14.30
CA LEU A 30 -32.28 6.61 -14.08
C LEU A 30 -32.29 7.18 -12.66
N LEU A 31 -33.47 7.28 -12.04
CA LEU A 31 -33.63 7.77 -10.68
C LEU A 31 -33.00 6.84 -9.64
N GLU A 32 -33.14 5.53 -9.81
CA GLU A 32 -32.54 4.54 -8.90
C GLU A 32 -31.01 4.61 -8.93
N LEU A 33 -30.43 4.73 -10.13
CA LEU A 33 -28.97 4.87 -10.25
C LEU A 33 -28.49 6.24 -9.75
N LEU A 34 -29.27 7.30 -9.96
CA LEU A 34 -28.93 8.64 -9.49
C LEU A 34 -28.92 8.73 -7.96
N ALA A 35 -29.91 8.14 -7.28
CA ALA A 35 -29.96 8.13 -5.82
C ALA A 35 -28.72 7.45 -5.20
N VAL A 36 -28.24 6.35 -5.80
CA VAL A 36 -27.03 5.64 -5.33
C VAL A 36 -25.79 6.50 -5.53
N LEU A 37 -25.64 7.19 -6.67
CA LEU A 37 -24.50 8.06 -6.92
C LEU A 37 -24.42 9.23 -5.93
N VAL A 38 -25.57 9.80 -5.54
CA VAL A 38 -25.61 10.86 -4.53
C VAL A 38 -25.09 10.36 -3.19
N ILE A 39 -25.53 9.17 -2.75
CA ILE A 39 -25.05 8.58 -1.48
C ILE A 39 -23.55 8.27 -1.56
N LEU A 40 -23.07 7.70 -2.67
CA LEU A 40 -21.64 7.42 -2.87
C LEU A 40 -20.79 8.70 -2.87
N ALA A 41 -21.28 9.78 -3.49
CA ALA A 41 -20.58 11.05 -3.52
C ALA A 41 -20.36 11.63 -2.11
N VAL A 42 -21.37 11.53 -1.23
CA VAL A 42 -21.27 11.98 0.16
C VAL A 42 -20.27 11.14 0.95
N ILE A 43 -20.28 9.81 0.77
CA ILE A 43 -19.32 8.91 1.44
C ILE A 43 -17.89 9.21 1.00
N ILE A 44 -17.65 9.37 -0.31
CA ILE A 44 -16.31 9.65 -0.86
C ILE A 44 -15.79 10.99 -0.33
N ALA A 45 -16.64 12.01 -0.24
CA ALA A 45 -16.24 13.34 0.23
C ALA A 45 -15.60 13.33 1.63
N ILE A 46 -16.12 12.50 2.56
CA ILE A 46 -15.55 12.35 3.90
C ILE A 46 -14.45 11.29 4.00
N ALA A 47 -14.51 10.24 3.17
CA ALA A 47 -13.61 9.10 3.24
C ALA A 47 -12.20 9.44 2.71
N VAL A 48 -12.10 10.22 1.64
CA VAL A 48 -10.81 10.57 1.00
C VAL A 48 -9.81 11.23 1.96
N PRO A 49 -10.15 12.33 2.69
CA PRO A 49 -9.19 12.96 3.60
C PRO A 49 -8.81 12.04 4.79
N LEU A 50 -9.75 11.21 5.27
CA LEU A 50 -9.49 10.29 6.36
C LEU A 50 -8.47 9.21 5.97
N ILE A 51 -8.66 8.58 4.80
CA ILE A 51 -7.77 7.52 4.30
C ILE A 51 -6.36 8.07 4.05
N GLY A 52 -6.24 9.28 3.51
CA GLY A 52 -4.94 9.94 3.30
C GLY A 52 -4.13 10.05 4.59
N ASN A 53 -4.75 10.49 5.67
CA ASN A 53 -4.09 10.64 6.97
C ASN A 53 -3.68 9.29 7.59
N ILE A 54 -4.51 8.25 7.43
CA ILE A 54 -4.21 6.90 7.93
C ILE A 54 -3.01 6.31 7.19
N ILE A 55 -2.98 6.45 5.86
CA ILE A 55 -1.88 5.98 5.03
C ILE A 55 -0.59 6.69 5.47
N GLU A 56 -0.61 8.00 5.63
CA GLU A 56 0.59 8.75 6.02
C GLU A 56 1.13 8.30 7.39
N ARG A 57 0.25 8.11 8.39
CA ARG A 57 0.66 7.55 9.70
C ARG A 57 1.25 6.15 9.56
N SER A 58 0.65 5.29 8.74
CA SER A 58 1.17 3.94 8.49
C SER A 58 2.58 3.97 7.88
N LYS A 59 2.86 4.91 6.98
CA LYS A 59 4.21 5.10 6.41
C LYS A 59 5.21 5.62 7.44
N GLN A 60 4.79 6.56 8.29
CA GLN A 60 5.61 7.05 9.39
C GLN A 60 5.97 5.91 10.36
N GLU A 61 4.99 5.11 10.77
CA GLU A 61 5.20 3.95 11.63
C GLU A 61 6.11 2.89 10.99
N ALA A 62 5.93 2.60 9.71
CA ALA A 62 6.80 1.70 8.95
C ALA A 62 8.26 2.19 8.98
N THR A 63 8.47 3.50 8.77
CA THR A 63 9.80 4.11 8.81
C THR A 63 10.43 4.01 10.20
N ILE A 64 9.66 4.21 11.27
CA ILE A 64 10.14 4.06 12.65
C ILE A 64 10.52 2.59 12.93
N ASN A 65 9.74 1.63 12.44
CA ASN A 65 10.08 0.22 12.56
C ASN A 65 11.37 -0.12 11.81
N THR A 66 11.57 0.41 10.60
CA THR A 66 12.85 0.28 9.87
C THR A 66 14.01 0.88 10.66
N ALA A 67 13.84 2.05 11.27
CA ALA A 67 14.85 2.67 12.13
C ALA A 67 15.24 1.76 13.31
N GLY A 68 14.26 1.12 13.95
CA GLY A 68 14.47 0.14 15.00
C GLY A 68 15.24 -1.09 14.52
N GLN A 69 14.93 -1.60 13.33
CA GLN A 69 15.67 -2.71 12.71
C GLN A 69 17.13 -2.34 12.41
N ILE A 70 17.36 -1.14 11.89
CA ILE A 70 18.70 -0.61 11.63
C ILE A 70 19.48 -0.49 12.95
N ALA A 71 18.85 0.03 14.01
CA ALA A 71 19.48 0.15 15.32
C ALA A 71 19.87 -1.21 15.91
N GLU A 72 19.02 -2.23 15.76
CA GLU A 72 19.32 -3.58 16.22
C GLU A 72 20.45 -4.22 15.40
N ALA A 73 20.43 -4.06 14.07
CA ALA A 73 21.52 -4.52 13.21
C ALA A 73 22.85 -3.84 13.58
N ALA A 74 22.82 -2.55 13.91
CA ALA A 74 24.00 -1.82 14.39
C ALA A 74 24.51 -2.36 15.72
N ARG A 75 23.62 -2.70 16.66
CA ARG A 75 24.01 -3.35 17.92
C ARG A 75 24.68 -4.69 17.68
N LEU A 76 24.09 -5.54 16.82
CA LEU A 76 24.65 -6.83 16.48
C LEU A 76 26.05 -6.69 15.89
N TYR A 77 26.22 -5.82 14.89
CA TYR A 77 27.53 -5.52 14.29
C TYR A 77 28.59 -5.09 15.33
N ILE A 78 28.25 -4.18 16.25
CA ILE A 78 29.21 -3.75 17.28
C ILE A 78 29.59 -4.91 18.21
N ILE A 79 28.64 -5.80 18.53
CA ILE A 79 28.89 -6.96 19.38
C ILE A 79 29.82 -7.97 18.69
N SER A 80 29.64 -8.23 17.40
CA SER A 80 30.43 -9.22 16.66
C SER A 80 31.78 -8.69 16.16
N GLU A 81 31.85 -7.47 15.64
CA GLU A 81 33.06 -6.94 14.99
C GLU A 81 33.86 -5.95 15.85
N GLU A 82 33.21 -5.26 16.79
CA GLU A 82 33.85 -4.18 17.58
C GLU A 82 33.99 -4.54 19.06
N ASN A 83 34.15 -5.83 19.37
CA ASN A 83 34.33 -6.35 20.74
C ASN A 83 33.21 -5.93 21.72
N GLY A 84 32.02 -5.60 21.23
CA GLY A 84 30.89 -5.18 22.07
C GLY A 84 31.01 -3.80 22.71
N GLN A 85 31.94 -2.95 22.25
CA GLN A 85 32.09 -1.59 22.78
C GLN A 85 31.09 -0.63 22.13
N LEU A 86 29.88 -0.56 22.71
CA LEU A 86 28.78 0.30 22.23
C LEU A 86 28.95 1.80 22.57
N ALA A 87 29.86 2.16 23.48
CA ALA A 87 29.96 3.53 23.99
C ALA A 87 30.47 4.53 22.92
N ASN A 88 29.71 5.60 22.68
CA ASN A 88 30.05 6.70 21.74
C ASN A 88 30.35 6.25 20.31
N LYS A 89 29.75 5.14 19.87
CA LYS A 89 29.90 4.63 18.51
C LYS A 89 28.84 5.21 17.58
N THR A 90 29.28 5.51 16.36
CA THR A 90 28.42 5.85 15.23
C THR A 90 28.64 4.79 14.15
N VAL A 91 27.56 4.20 13.67
CA VAL A 91 27.59 3.18 12.62
C VAL A 91 26.72 3.62 11.45
N ASP A 92 27.30 3.64 10.26
CA ASP A 92 26.59 3.99 9.04
C ASP A 92 25.82 2.79 8.48
N VAL A 93 24.67 3.04 7.86
CA VAL A 93 23.85 2.00 7.24
C VAL A 93 24.61 1.31 6.10
N ALA A 94 25.49 2.04 5.39
CA ALA A 94 26.33 1.45 4.36
C ALA A 94 27.22 0.32 4.89
N THR A 95 27.81 0.48 6.08
CA THR A 95 28.69 -0.55 6.65
C THR A 95 27.90 -1.79 7.06
N LEU A 96 26.69 -1.61 7.58
CA LEU A 96 25.79 -2.70 7.95
C LEU A 96 25.33 -3.52 6.74
N VAL A 97 25.02 -2.84 5.63
CA VAL A 97 24.63 -3.50 4.39
C VAL A 97 25.80 -4.25 3.76
N ASN A 98 26.97 -3.62 3.69
CA ASN A 98 28.17 -4.24 3.11
C ASN A 98 28.67 -5.42 3.95
N SER A 99 28.51 -5.36 5.27
CA SER A 99 28.91 -6.43 6.20
C SER A 99 27.86 -7.55 6.32
N GLY A 100 26.71 -7.43 5.63
CA GLY A 100 25.69 -8.47 5.60
C GLY A 100 24.77 -8.53 6.83
N TYR A 101 24.88 -7.57 7.75
CA TYR A 101 24.02 -7.48 8.95
C TYR A 101 22.63 -6.91 8.63
N LEU A 102 22.50 -6.23 7.50
CA LEU A 102 21.27 -5.59 7.10
C LEU A 102 21.06 -5.72 5.59
N THR A 103 19.87 -6.14 5.17
CA THR A 103 19.47 -6.01 3.76
C THR A 103 19.06 -4.57 3.48
N GLN A 104 19.25 -4.09 2.24
CA GLN A 104 18.91 -2.72 1.84
C GLN A 104 17.59 -2.23 2.47
N PRO A 105 17.64 -1.27 3.42
CA PRO A 105 16.44 -0.77 4.07
C PRO A 105 15.69 0.23 3.18
N TYR A 106 14.38 0.31 3.40
CA TYR A 106 13.45 1.23 2.74
C TYR A 106 12.62 1.99 3.78
N ASP A 107 12.23 3.22 3.45
CA ASP A 107 11.27 3.99 4.23
C ASP A 107 9.82 3.54 3.96
N GLY A 108 8.88 4.07 4.74
CA GLY A 108 7.45 3.78 4.57
C GLY A 108 6.86 4.31 3.25
N TRP A 109 7.55 5.19 2.53
CA TRP A 109 7.14 5.66 1.20
C TRP A 109 7.77 4.81 0.07
N GLY A 110 8.53 3.77 0.41
CA GLY A 110 9.20 2.88 -0.53
C GLY A 110 10.48 3.47 -1.13
N ALA A 111 10.96 4.60 -0.61
CA ALA A 111 12.24 5.14 -0.99
C ALA A 111 13.37 4.38 -0.28
N LYS A 112 14.48 4.21 -0.99
CA LYS A 112 15.67 3.56 -0.45
C LYS A 112 16.25 4.44 0.65
N ILE A 113 16.58 3.85 1.80
CA ILE A 113 17.35 4.53 2.83
C ILE A 113 18.81 4.59 2.36
N GLU A 114 19.33 5.81 2.29
CA GLU A 114 20.69 6.08 1.85
C GLU A 114 21.71 5.54 2.85
N GLY A 115 22.86 5.09 2.33
CA GLY A 115 23.94 4.52 3.13
C GLY A 115 24.59 5.51 4.10
N THR A 116 24.39 6.81 3.89
CA THR A 116 24.81 7.92 4.78
C THR A 116 23.94 8.05 6.03
N SER A 117 22.84 7.31 6.10
CA SER A 117 22.05 7.17 7.32
C SER A 117 22.90 6.53 8.41
N SER A 118 22.74 6.95 9.65
CA SER A 118 23.63 6.51 10.74
C SER A 118 22.86 6.25 12.04
N VAL A 119 23.44 5.38 12.85
CA VAL A 119 22.99 5.07 14.21
C VAL A 119 24.05 5.55 15.19
N GLU A 120 23.66 6.36 16.17
CA GLU A 120 24.54 6.81 17.24
C GLU A 120 24.16 6.18 18.58
N PHE A 121 25.18 5.68 19.27
CA PHE A 121 25.09 5.19 20.65
C PHE A 121 25.72 6.19 21.62
N GLY A 122 25.09 6.36 22.79
CA GLY A 122 25.58 7.24 23.85
C GLY A 122 26.74 6.63 24.66
N ALA A 123 27.24 7.39 25.62
CA ALA A 123 28.37 6.98 26.48
C ALA A 123 28.11 5.69 27.29
N ASN A 124 26.85 5.36 27.54
CA ASN A 124 26.44 4.17 28.29
C ASN A 124 26.15 2.95 27.39
N GLY A 125 26.32 3.07 26.06
CA GLY A 125 25.92 2.03 25.10
C GLY A 125 24.42 1.99 24.77
N ASP A 126 23.65 2.93 25.34
CA ASP A 126 22.26 3.17 24.98
C ASP A 126 22.14 3.76 23.58
N LEU A 127 21.04 3.45 22.89
CA LEU A 127 20.73 4.11 21.62
C LEU A 127 20.49 5.59 21.92
N LYS A 128 21.12 6.48 21.17
CA LYS A 128 20.89 7.93 21.28
C LYS A 128 19.91 8.37 20.21
N GLN A 129 20.27 8.14 18.95
CA GLN A 129 19.48 8.54 17.80
C GLN A 129 19.79 7.70 16.56
N VAL A 130 18.83 7.65 15.64
CA VAL A 130 18.98 7.12 14.29
C VAL A 130 18.65 8.24 13.32
N THR A 131 19.58 8.56 12.43
CA THR A 131 19.38 9.55 11.37
C THR A 131 19.12 8.80 10.07
N LEU A 132 17.91 8.93 9.52
CA LEU A 132 17.52 8.33 8.25
C LEU A 132 17.50 9.37 7.14
N ILE A 133 18.18 9.05 6.05
CA ILE A 133 18.25 9.86 4.85
C ILE A 133 17.60 9.08 3.70
N SER A 134 16.69 9.73 2.99
CA SER A 134 16.09 9.20 1.75
C SER A 134 15.56 10.36 0.91
N ASP A 135 15.25 10.07 -0.36
CA ASP A 135 14.59 11.00 -1.28
C ASP A 135 13.29 11.61 -0.72
N LYS A 136 12.64 10.94 0.23
CA LYS A 136 11.36 11.36 0.85
C LYS A 136 11.53 11.90 2.28
N LEU A 137 12.65 11.61 2.93
CA LEU A 137 12.95 12.02 4.31
C LEU A 137 13.83 13.29 4.38
N GLY A 138 14.40 13.72 3.26
CA GLY A 138 15.28 14.88 3.17
C GLY A 138 16.76 14.50 3.31
N ASN A 139 17.62 15.32 2.71
CA ASN A 139 19.04 14.98 2.53
C ASN A 139 19.99 15.70 3.49
N ASN A 140 19.56 16.75 4.23
CA ASN A 140 20.42 17.39 5.24
C ASN A 140 19.69 18.38 6.20
N PRO A 141 19.57 18.08 7.51
CA PRO A 141 19.63 16.73 8.08
C PRO A 141 18.41 15.93 7.62
N GLY A 142 18.57 14.64 7.37
CA GLY A 142 17.44 13.73 7.17
C GLY A 142 16.57 13.62 8.43
N LYS A 143 15.62 12.69 8.45
CA LYS A 143 14.75 12.48 9.62
C LYS A 143 15.57 11.85 10.76
N VAL A 144 15.75 12.61 11.83
CA VAL A 144 16.36 12.12 13.09
C VAL A 144 15.26 11.56 13.99
N LEU A 145 15.44 10.33 14.45
CA LEU A 145 14.57 9.65 15.40
C LEU A 145 15.37 9.35 16.67
N THR A 146 14.92 9.90 17.80
CA THR A 146 15.53 9.64 19.11
C THR A 146 15.15 8.25 19.62
N ALA A 147 15.90 7.73 20.60
CA ALA A 147 15.60 6.44 21.19
C ALA A 147 14.19 6.34 21.78
N ASP A 148 13.68 7.43 22.36
CA ASP A 148 12.32 7.46 22.90
C ASP A 148 11.26 7.43 21.80
N GLN A 149 11.49 8.14 20.69
CA GLN A 149 10.60 8.11 19.52
C GLN A 149 10.52 6.71 18.91
N ILE A 150 11.64 5.99 18.82
CA ILE A 150 11.67 4.62 18.30
C ILE A 150 10.94 3.67 19.26
N ARG A 151 11.20 3.77 20.58
CA ARG A 151 10.57 2.94 21.60
C ARG A 151 9.06 3.16 21.68
N GLN A 152 8.61 4.40 21.54
CA GLN A 152 7.20 4.77 21.64
C GLN A 152 6.47 4.79 20.28
N LYS A 153 7.15 4.42 19.20
CA LYS A 153 6.63 4.50 17.82
C LYS A 153 6.03 5.86 17.48
N LYS A 154 6.69 6.92 17.96
CA LYS A 154 6.23 8.30 17.82
C LYS A 154 7.03 9.02 16.75
N TRP A 155 6.34 9.62 15.78
CA TRP A 155 6.96 10.32 14.64
C TRP A 155 7.49 11.71 15.00
N GLU A 156 6.89 12.38 15.99
CA GLU A 156 7.27 13.69 16.54
C GLU A 156 7.17 13.69 18.06
#